data_AF-A0A8H6FEL3-F1
#
_entry.id   AF-A0A8H6FEL3-F1
#
_cell.length_a   1.000
_cell.length_b   1.000
_cell.length_c   1.000
_cell.angle_alpha   90.00
_cell.angle_beta   90.00
_cell.angle_gamma   90.00
#
_symmetry.space_group_name_H-M   'P 1'
#
loop_
_entity.id
_entity.type
_entity.pdbx_description
1 polymer ?
#
loop_
_entity_poly.entity_id
_entity_poly.type
_entity_poly.pdbx_seq_one_letter_code
_entity_poly.pdbx_strand_id
1 'polypeptide(L)'
;MFGAFRRTSPLSGGLLWKIPWRLSVPQKRRQRKRLRLVDNVITIVDDALRKQNMGSTTKLERWKEEMPTEAEMRPKDKYTMFDRKEKRYRKGIHSMSTSFEDYWTRSRMRQLTGGADRAAKVDEGQSEDKSTGLLMRTGLWGDRENVVRAVIEGHTYGV
;
A
#
# COMPACT_ATOMS: atom_id res chain seq x y z
N MET A 1 -36.02 -9.45 48.77
CA MET A 1 -35.56 -8.04 48.70
C MET A 1 -34.72 -7.86 47.45
N PHE A 2 -35.21 -7.09 46.47
CA PHE A 2 -34.43 -6.62 45.33
C PHE A 2 -33.95 -5.20 45.68
N GLY A 3 -32.67 -5.05 45.99
CA GLY A 3 -32.09 -3.74 46.35
C GLY A 3 -32.15 -2.74 45.20
N ALA A 4 -32.10 -1.44 45.55
CA ALA A 4 -32.24 -0.25 44.68
C ALA A 4 -31.19 -0.11 43.55
N PHE A 5 -30.42 -1.15 43.25
CA PHE A 5 -29.43 -1.19 42.18
C PHE A 5 -29.54 -2.52 41.44
N ARG A 6 -30.59 -2.68 40.64
CA ARG A 6 -30.47 -3.61 39.50
C ARG A 6 -29.38 -3.02 38.61
N ARG A 7 -28.20 -3.66 38.55
CA ARG A 7 -27.15 -3.37 37.58
C ARG A 7 -27.68 -3.73 36.19
N THR A 8 -28.64 -2.95 35.69
CA THR A 8 -29.22 -3.22 34.38
C THR A 8 -28.15 -2.85 33.35
N SER A 9 -27.72 -3.85 32.60
CA SER A 9 -26.81 -3.77 31.45
C SER A 9 -27.05 -2.59 30.46
N PRO A 10 -28.26 -2.02 30.28
CA PRO A 10 -28.47 -0.90 29.35
C PRO A 10 -27.68 0.37 29.66
N LEU A 11 -27.33 0.63 30.93
CA LEU A 11 -26.55 1.83 31.29
C LEU A 11 -25.09 1.74 30.85
N SER A 12 -24.54 0.54 30.66
CA SER A 12 -23.18 0.30 30.15
C SER A 12 -23.05 0.41 28.62
N GLY A 13 -24.12 0.79 27.91
CA GLY A 13 -24.15 0.94 26.45
C GLY A 13 -25.19 1.96 25.95
N GLY A 14 -25.53 2.97 26.76
CA GLY A 14 -26.65 3.87 26.50
C GLY A 14 -26.42 4.93 25.42
N LEU A 15 -25.19 5.15 24.97
CA LEU A 15 -24.88 6.15 23.94
C LEU A 15 -25.11 5.57 22.54
N LEU A 16 -26.18 6.02 21.89
CA LEU A 16 -26.54 5.57 20.55
C LEU A 16 -25.68 6.25 19.48
N TRP A 17 -24.58 5.61 19.11
CA TRP A 17 -23.77 5.98 17.93
C TRP A 17 -24.43 5.46 16.66
N LYS A 18 -25.38 6.23 16.11
CA LYS A 18 -26.16 5.84 14.92
C LYS A 18 -25.33 5.96 13.64
N ILE A 19 -24.48 4.97 13.38
CA ILE A 19 -23.73 4.83 12.14
C ILE A 19 -24.28 3.61 11.39
N PRO A 20 -24.80 3.77 10.16
CA PRO A 20 -25.33 2.65 9.39
C PRO A 20 -24.21 1.68 9.01
N TRP A 21 -24.48 0.38 8.87
CA TRP A 21 -23.45 -0.60 8.46
C TRP A 21 -23.05 -0.51 6.98
N ARG A 22 -23.81 0.24 6.17
CA ARG A 22 -23.60 0.42 4.72
C ARG A 22 -23.56 1.89 4.32
N LEU A 23 -22.75 2.20 3.29
CA LEU A 23 -22.79 3.51 2.64
C LEU A 23 -24.02 3.67 1.76
N SER A 24 -24.59 4.87 1.80
CA SER A 24 -25.61 5.31 0.84
C SER A 24 -25.02 5.53 -0.56
N VAL A 25 -25.87 5.45 -1.60
CA VAL A 25 -25.50 5.72 -3.00
C VAL A 25 -24.80 7.07 -3.20
N PRO A 26 -25.29 8.21 -2.66
CA PRO A 26 -24.60 9.48 -2.81
C PRO A 26 -23.23 9.50 -2.12
N GLN A 27 -23.07 8.83 -0.97
CA GLN A 27 -21.76 8.71 -0.32
C GLN A 27 -20.78 7.90 -1.19
N LYS A 28 -21.24 6.80 -1.82
CA LYS A 28 -20.42 6.04 -2.79
C LYS A 28 -20.00 6.88 -3.99
N ARG A 29 -20.89 7.76 -4.50
CA ARG A 29 -20.55 8.71 -5.58
C ARG A 29 -19.45 9.68 -5.14
N ARG A 30 -19.59 10.28 -3.95
CA ARG A 30 -18.58 11.20 -3.39
C ARG A 30 -17.25 10.50 -3.16
N GLN A 31 -17.27 9.25 -2.70
CA GLN A 31 -16.05 8.46 -2.51
C GLN A 31 -15.30 8.24 -3.82
N ARG A 32 -15.99 7.82 -4.89
CA ARG A 32 -15.37 7.70 -6.23
C ARG A 32 -14.81 9.03 -6.72
N LYS A 33 -15.53 10.14 -6.51
CA LYS A 33 -15.04 11.48 -6.86
C LYS A 33 -13.73 11.80 -6.12
N ARG A 34 -13.63 11.51 -4.82
CA ARG A 34 -12.40 11.75 -4.05
C ARG A 34 -11.22 10.90 -4.53
N LEU A 35 -11.46 9.62 -4.82
CA LEU A 35 -10.41 8.74 -5.35
C LEU A 35 -9.86 9.29 -6.69
N ARG A 36 -10.75 9.69 -7.61
CA ARG A 36 -10.33 10.32 -8.89
C ARG A 36 -9.61 11.65 -8.69
N LEU A 37 -10.04 12.47 -7.74
CA LEU A 37 -9.37 13.73 -7.46
C LEU A 37 -7.94 13.52 -6.95
N VAL A 38 -7.73 12.51 -6.11
CA VAL A 38 -6.37 12.13 -5.68
C VAL A 38 -5.54 11.70 -6.88
N ASP A 39 -6.09 10.86 -7.76
CA ASP A 39 -5.40 10.40 -8.97
C ASP A 39 -4.99 11.60 -9.86
N ASN A 40 -5.89 12.56 -10.07
CA ASN A 40 -5.61 13.78 -10.84
C ASN A 40 -4.52 14.66 -10.20
N VAL A 41 -4.49 14.77 -8.87
CA VAL A 41 -3.44 15.54 -8.19
C VAL A 41 -2.07 14.92 -8.44
N ILE A 42 -1.98 13.58 -8.42
CA ILE A 42 -0.73 12.87 -8.68
C ILE A 42 -0.26 13.09 -10.11
N THR A 43 -1.17 13.03 -11.09
CA THR A 43 -0.80 13.28 -12.50
C THR A 43 -0.32 14.71 -12.71
N ILE A 44 -0.98 15.70 -12.09
CA ILE A 44 -0.57 17.11 -12.21
C ILE A 44 0.81 17.33 -11.59
N VAL A 45 1.07 16.76 -10.41
CA VAL A 45 2.37 16.89 -9.74
C VAL A 45 3.47 16.24 -10.57
N ASP A 46 3.20 15.06 -11.14
CA ASP A 46 4.14 14.36 -12.02
C ASP A 46 4.47 15.17 -13.29
N ASP A 47 3.44 15.74 -13.93
CA ASP A 47 3.61 16.61 -15.10
C ASP A 47 4.42 17.87 -14.78
N ALA A 48 4.17 18.47 -13.61
CA ALA A 48 4.87 19.67 -13.17
C ALA A 48 6.37 19.39 -12.94
N LEU A 49 6.70 18.28 -12.26
CA LEU A 49 8.09 17.89 -12.02
C LEU A 49 8.83 17.61 -13.33
N ARG A 50 8.20 16.89 -14.27
CA ARG A 50 8.76 16.63 -15.60
C ARG A 50 9.06 17.91 -16.36
N LYS A 51 8.15 18.90 -16.31
CA LYS A 51 8.35 20.21 -16.97
C LYS A 51 9.46 21.04 -16.34
N GLN A 52 9.67 20.91 -15.04
CA GLN A 52 10.73 21.61 -14.31
C GLN A 52 12.11 20.94 -14.47
N ASN A 53 12.21 19.84 -15.23
CA ASN A 53 13.39 18.98 -15.32
C ASN A 53 13.91 18.51 -13.94
N MET A 54 13.02 18.51 -12.95
CA MET A 54 13.30 17.95 -11.63
C MET A 54 12.99 16.47 -11.72
N GLY A 55 13.93 15.63 -11.26
CA GLY A 55 13.73 14.19 -11.19
C GLY A 55 12.46 13.84 -10.41
N SER A 56 11.93 12.66 -10.72
CA SER A 56 10.83 12.07 -9.97
C SER A 56 11.21 11.90 -8.49
N THR A 57 10.26 12.17 -7.59
CA THR A 57 10.48 11.96 -6.15
C THR A 57 10.26 10.50 -5.80
N THR A 58 11.12 9.89 -4.98
CA THR A 58 11.01 8.48 -4.54
C THR A 58 9.62 8.12 -3.99
N LYS A 59 8.94 9.08 -3.34
CA LYS A 59 7.57 8.89 -2.83
C LYS A 59 6.52 8.76 -3.93
N LEU A 60 6.70 9.44 -5.06
CA LEU A 60 5.77 9.38 -6.20
C LEU A 60 5.92 8.08 -6.97
N GLU A 61 7.15 7.59 -7.13
CA GLU A 61 7.44 6.29 -7.78
C GLU A 61 6.82 5.16 -6.98
N ARG A 62 7.17 5.11 -5.68
CA ARG A 62 6.58 4.18 -4.74
C ARG A 62 5.05 4.24 -4.74
N TRP A 63 4.48 5.44 -4.85
CA TRP A 63 3.03 5.58 -4.94
C TRP A 63 2.46 4.94 -6.20
N LYS A 64 3.07 5.18 -7.37
CA LYS A 64 2.61 4.59 -8.64
C LYS A 64 2.74 3.05 -8.64
N GLU A 65 3.76 2.52 -7.97
CA GLU A 65 3.97 1.07 -7.84
C GLU A 65 2.99 0.41 -6.86
N GLU A 66 2.79 1.05 -5.70
CA GLU A 66 1.96 0.47 -4.64
C GLU A 66 0.48 0.72 -4.87
N MET A 67 0.05 1.86 -5.39
CA MET A 67 -1.36 2.29 -5.31
C MET A 67 -2.12 2.15 -6.64
N PRO A 68 -3.27 1.45 -6.66
CA PRO A 68 -4.09 1.29 -7.85
C PRO A 68 -4.94 2.54 -8.13
N THR A 69 -5.27 2.78 -9.40
CA THR A 69 -6.17 3.89 -9.79
C THR A 69 -7.63 3.59 -9.45
N GLU A 70 -8.51 4.61 -9.41
CA GLU A 70 -9.93 4.38 -9.12
C GLU A 70 -10.58 3.42 -10.12
N ALA A 71 -10.14 3.41 -11.37
CA ALA A 71 -10.70 2.54 -12.41
C ALA A 71 -10.34 1.07 -12.17
N GLU A 72 -9.11 0.78 -11.76
CA GLU A 72 -8.59 -0.57 -11.49
C GLU A 72 -9.14 -1.17 -10.19
N MET A 73 -9.53 -0.32 -9.23
CA MET A 73 -10.04 -0.78 -7.94
C MET A 73 -11.37 -1.54 -8.08
N ARG A 74 -11.47 -2.68 -7.38
CA ARG A 74 -12.73 -3.44 -7.27
C ARG A 74 -13.75 -2.65 -6.44
N PRO A 75 -15.07 -2.74 -6.74
CA PRO A 75 -16.10 -2.09 -5.94
C PRO A 75 -16.06 -2.44 -4.45
N LYS A 76 -15.62 -3.68 -4.12
CA LYS A 76 -15.46 -4.14 -2.74
C LYS A 76 -14.42 -3.29 -1.98
N ASP A 77 -13.29 -3.02 -2.60
CA ASP A 77 -12.18 -2.29 -1.96
C ASP A 77 -12.41 -0.76 -1.96
N LYS A 78 -13.30 -0.26 -2.83
CA LYS A 78 -13.72 1.15 -2.83
C LYS A 78 -14.56 1.55 -1.62
N TYR A 79 -15.29 0.60 -1.03
CA TYR A 79 -16.31 0.89 -0.02
C TYR A 79 -16.13 0.12 1.29
N THR A 80 -15.29 -0.92 1.30
CA THR A 80 -15.01 -1.74 2.48
C THR A 80 -13.51 -1.88 2.70
N MET A 81 -13.10 -1.88 3.96
CA MET A 81 -11.74 -2.13 4.41
C MET A 81 -11.64 -3.51 5.07
N PHE A 82 -10.43 -4.02 5.19
CA PHE A 82 -10.14 -5.17 6.04
C PHE A 82 -10.18 -4.77 7.52
N ASP A 83 -10.89 -5.57 8.34
CA ASP A 83 -10.85 -5.48 9.80
C ASP A 83 -10.73 -6.89 10.37
N ARG A 84 -9.65 -7.19 11.09
CA ARG A 84 -9.38 -8.52 11.66
C ARG A 84 -10.46 -8.99 12.63
N LYS A 85 -11.16 -8.07 13.30
CA LYS A 85 -12.12 -8.38 14.37
C LYS A 85 -13.54 -8.65 13.85
N GLU A 86 -13.82 -8.33 12.58
CA GLU A 86 -15.12 -8.55 11.97
C GLU A 86 -15.27 -10.00 11.47
N LYS A 87 -16.48 -10.57 11.58
CA LYS A 87 -16.74 -11.98 11.22
C LYS A 87 -16.36 -12.36 9.78
N ARG A 88 -16.47 -11.41 8.85
CA ARG A 88 -16.11 -11.58 7.42
C ARG A 88 -14.86 -10.78 7.04
N TYR A 89 -14.09 -10.38 8.05
CA TYR A 89 -12.90 -9.56 7.92
C TYR A 89 -13.08 -8.27 7.12
N ARG A 90 -14.29 -7.70 7.13
CA ARG A 90 -14.63 -6.52 6.33
C ARG A 90 -15.50 -5.56 7.11
N LYS A 91 -15.17 -4.28 6.99
CA LYS A 91 -15.87 -3.16 7.60
C LYS A 91 -16.12 -2.06 6.57
N GLY A 92 -17.19 -1.27 6.72
CA GLY A 92 -17.43 -0.13 5.84
C GLY A 92 -16.44 1.00 6.09
N ILE A 93 -15.88 1.61 5.04
CA ILE A 93 -14.85 2.67 5.17
C ILE A 93 -15.34 3.87 5.98
N HIS A 94 -16.64 4.16 5.93
CA HIS A 94 -17.27 5.27 6.66
C HIS A 94 -17.36 5.06 8.18
N SER A 95 -17.04 3.86 8.67
CA SER A 95 -17.03 3.55 10.10
C SER A 95 -15.71 3.88 10.80
N MET A 96 -14.66 4.28 10.06
CA MET A 96 -13.37 4.73 10.61
C MET A 96 -13.41 6.12 11.27
N SER A 97 -14.56 6.79 11.28
CA SER A 97 -14.67 8.20 11.70
C SER A 97 -14.52 8.46 13.21
N THR A 98 -14.16 7.46 14.02
CA THR A 98 -14.07 7.61 15.48
C THR A 98 -12.76 8.22 15.96
N SER A 99 -11.71 8.26 15.15
CA SER A 99 -10.43 8.91 15.48
C SER A 99 -10.16 10.12 14.57
N PHE A 100 -9.66 11.22 15.14
CA PHE A 100 -9.40 12.49 14.43
C PHE A 100 -8.41 12.33 13.26
N GLU A 101 -7.44 11.43 13.40
CA GLU A 101 -6.43 11.13 12.39
C GLU A 101 -6.95 10.20 11.27
N ASP A 102 -7.96 9.38 11.57
CA ASP A 102 -8.52 8.35 10.68
C ASP A 102 -9.80 8.77 9.97
N TYR A 103 -10.00 10.08 9.81
CA TYR A 103 -11.19 10.59 9.15
C TYR A 103 -11.22 10.11 7.69
N TRP A 104 -12.12 9.17 7.37
CA TRP A 104 -12.12 8.41 6.11
C TRP A 104 -12.21 9.26 4.84
N THR A 105 -12.64 10.53 4.95
CA THR A 105 -12.71 11.45 3.82
C THR A 105 -11.36 12.06 3.47
N ARG A 106 -10.40 12.04 4.40
CA ARG A 106 -9.03 12.55 4.27
C ARG A 106 -8.01 11.41 4.20
N SER A 107 -8.29 10.29 4.86
CA SER A 107 -7.37 9.17 4.95
C SER A 107 -7.14 8.50 3.59
N ARG A 108 -5.87 8.20 3.30
CA ARG A 108 -5.39 7.64 2.01
C ARG A 108 -5.47 6.11 2.01
N MET A 109 -6.61 5.55 2.41
CA MET A 109 -6.73 4.10 2.51
C MET A 109 -7.15 3.49 1.17
N ARG A 110 -6.18 3.05 0.35
CA ARG A 110 -6.39 2.07 -0.72
C ARG A 110 -5.72 0.77 -0.29
N GLN A 111 -6.47 -0.11 0.35
CA GLN A 111 -5.93 -1.43 0.72
C GLN A 111 -5.92 -2.32 -0.53
N LEU A 112 -4.75 -2.77 -0.94
CA LEU A 112 -4.65 -3.91 -1.83
C LEU A 112 -4.88 -5.15 -0.98
N THR A 113 -6.01 -5.82 -1.15
CA THR A 113 -6.24 -7.09 -0.47
C THR A 113 -5.43 -8.26 -1.07
N GLY A 114 -4.36 -7.95 -1.80
CA GLY A 114 -3.48 -8.88 -2.50
C GLY A 114 -2.03 -8.69 -2.11
N GLY A 115 -1.72 -8.65 -0.82
CA GLY A 115 -0.35 -8.88 -0.34
C GLY A 115 0.15 -10.30 -0.68
N ALA A 116 -0.77 -11.24 -0.89
CA ALA A 116 -0.46 -12.60 -1.35
C ALA A 116 -0.14 -12.67 -2.85
N ASP A 117 -0.84 -11.89 -3.68
CA ASP A 117 -0.70 -11.97 -5.15
C ASP A 117 0.57 -11.27 -5.68
N ARG A 118 1.21 -10.39 -4.89
CA ARG A 118 2.44 -9.69 -5.26
C ARG A 118 3.72 -10.44 -4.90
N ALA A 119 3.71 -11.28 -3.86
CA ALA A 119 4.86 -12.12 -3.53
C ALA A 119 5.19 -13.09 -4.68
N ALA A 120 4.18 -13.56 -5.41
CA ALA A 120 4.35 -14.46 -6.55
C ALA A 120 5.00 -13.82 -7.78
N LYS A 121 5.09 -12.48 -7.86
CA LYS A 121 5.59 -11.78 -9.07
C LYS A 121 7.00 -11.21 -8.92
N VAL A 122 7.54 -11.23 -7.70
CA VAL A 122 8.92 -10.79 -7.41
C VAL A 122 9.92 -11.92 -7.69
N ASP A 123 9.49 -13.19 -7.63
CA ASP A 123 10.38 -14.35 -7.86
C ASP A 123 10.67 -14.65 -9.34
N GLU A 124 9.94 -14.08 -10.29
CA GLU A 124 10.16 -14.35 -11.73
C GLU A 124 11.22 -13.42 -12.37
N GLY A 125 11.78 -12.45 -11.63
CA GLY A 125 12.61 -11.38 -12.20
C GLY A 125 14.02 -11.20 -11.65
N GLN A 126 14.50 -12.05 -10.75
CA GLN A 126 15.85 -11.92 -10.17
C GLN A 126 16.76 -13.10 -10.54
N SER A 127 17.24 -13.11 -11.78
CA SER A 127 18.33 -13.98 -12.21
C SER A 127 19.46 -13.21 -12.89
N GLU A 128 19.92 -12.11 -12.30
CA GLU A 128 21.14 -11.35 -12.66
C GLU A 128 21.60 -10.67 -11.35
N ASP A 129 22.81 -10.70 -10.81
CA ASP A 129 24.13 -11.17 -11.21
C ASP A 129 24.90 -11.51 -9.92
N LYS A 130 25.29 -12.77 -9.69
CA LYS A 130 26.11 -13.16 -8.52
C LYS A 130 27.59 -12.75 -8.65
N SER A 131 27.98 -12.15 -9.78
CA SER A 131 29.37 -11.76 -10.09
C SER A 131 29.81 -10.47 -9.40
N THR A 132 28.90 -9.51 -9.18
CA THR A 132 29.22 -8.21 -8.55
C THR A 132 29.49 -8.34 -7.05
N GLY A 133 28.87 -9.30 -6.37
CA GLY A 133 29.09 -9.56 -4.95
C GLY A 133 30.46 -10.18 -4.62
N LEU A 134 31.05 -10.93 -5.56
CA LEU A 134 32.36 -11.55 -5.37
C LEU A 134 33.51 -10.54 -5.54
N LEU A 135 33.37 -9.60 -6.49
CA LEU A 135 34.34 -8.56 -6.78
C LEU A 135 34.46 -7.52 -5.65
N MET A 136 33.38 -7.29 -4.90
CA MET A 136 33.40 -6.42 -3.70
C MET A 136 34.19 -7.04 -2.52
N ARG A 137 34.27 -8.37 -2.44
CA ARG A 137 34.98 -9.06 -1.34
C ARG A 137 36.49 -9.22 -1.56
N THR A 138 36.96 -9.13 -2.81
CA THR A 138 38.38 -9.37 -3.14
C THR A 138 39.21 -8.10 -3.32
N GLY A 139 38.62 -6.92 -3.14
CA GLY A 139 39.36 -5.64 -3.18
C GLY A 139 39.92 -5.26 -4.56
N LEU A 140 39.49 -5.92 -5.63
CA LEU A 140 39.94 -5.71 -7.00
C LEU A 140 39.12 -4.61 -7.71
N TRP A 141 39.01 -3.43 -7.09
CA TRP A 141 38.41 -2.26 -7.73
C TRP A 141 39.52 -1.26 -8.04
N GLY A 142 40.15 -1.41 -9.22
CA GLY A 142 41.24 -0.52 -9.64
C GLY A 142 41.84 -0.78 -11.01
N ASP A 143 42.10 -2.05 -11.38
CA ASP A 143 42.81 -2.36 -12.64
C ASP A 143 41.90 -2.95 -13.71
N ARG A 144 41.63 -2.16 -14.75
CA ARG A 144 40.88 -2.60 -15.94
C ARG A 144 41.54 -3.78 -16.67
N GLU A 145 42.84 -4.01 -16.45
CA GLU A 145 43.59 -5.10 -17.10
C GLU A 145 43.33 -6.47 -16.45
N ASN A 146 43.08 -6.53 -15.13
CA ASN A 146 42.84 -7.80 -14.43
C ASN A 146 41.43 -8.36 -14.67
N VAL A 147 40.43 -7.49 -14.87
CA VAL A 147 39.06 -7.91 -15.22
C VAL A 147 39.03 -8.60 -16.58
N VAL A 148 39.81 -8.11 -17.55
CA VAL A 148 39.91 -8.72 -18.88
C VAL A 148 40.65 -10.06 -18.83
N ARG A 149 41.72 -10.18 -18.03
CA ARG A 149 42.42 -11.47 -17.84
C ARG A 149 41.53 -12.53 -17.17
N ALA A 150 40.77 -12.17 -16.14
CA ALA A 150 39.89 -13.12 -15.44
C ALA A 150 38.70 -13.60 -16.30
N VAL A 151 38.29 -12.83 -17.31
CA VAL A 151 37.24 -13.23 -18.26
C VAL A 151 37.80 -14.10 -19.39
N ILE A 152 39.07 -13.95 -19.74
CA ILE A 152 39.74 -14.76 -20.78
C ILE A 152 40.18 -16.12 -20.22
N GLU A 153 40.58 -16.20 -18.96
CA GLU A 153 41.03 -17.44 -18.30
C GLU A 153 39.84 -18.13 -17.61
N GLY A 154 39.02 -18.81 -18.40
CA GLY A 154 37.87 -19.58 -17.91
C GLY A 154 38.22 -20.63 -16.85
N HIS A 155 37.43 -20.63 -15.78
CA HIS A 155 37.11 -21.77 -14.90
C HIS A 155 38.08 -22.98 -14.89
N THR A 156 39.03 -22.97 -13.95
CA THR A 156 39.52 -24.19 -13.30
C THR A 156 39.79 -23.92 -11.82
N TYR A 157 38.88 -24.34 -10.95
CA TYR A 157 39.21 -24.69 -9.58
C TYR A 157 38.47 -25.98 -9.23
N GLY A 158 39.18 -27.10 -9.41
CA GLY A 158 38.98 -28.28 -8.56
C GLY A 158 40.09 -28.27 -7.53
N VAL A 159 39.72 -28.27 -6.25
CA VAL A 159 40.10 -29.21 -5.16
C VAL A 159 39.03 -29.04 -4.08
#